data_AF-A0A2P6W6I0-F1
#
_entry.id   AF-A0A2P6W6I0-F1
#
_cell.length_a   1.000
_cell.length_b   1.000
_cell.length_c   1.000
_cell.angle_alpha   90.00
_cell.angle_beta   90.00
_cell.angle_gamma   90.00
#
_symmetry.space_group_name_H-M   'P 1'
#
loop_
_entity.id
_entity.type
_entity.pdbx_description
1 polymer ?
#
loop_
_entity_poly.entity_id
_entity_poly.type
_entity_poly.pdbx_seq_one_letter_code
_entity_poly.pdbx_strand_id
1 'polypeptide(L)'
;SKEEENEKGLEDEEVQESDGEDSGDSSDDDFQLVESEDYEEDEEKEEDEGGSDEGSGSSIIESGSMSEETEQEDEEASEEEGSVEGLEEEDIPEEDHEEVEYGESSLDEVNQSYKVDADQVPAKIMIGDKDDEYVPIYFINRPQISLGTEAFVDNIRKRVIENVELTREEFTDSDEIGTVKRKFSEEVEKQLDDLLPDSDERAKEILIGNLIHDMVGLGDVEILLNDPRLEELVINSADEPTWVYHQ
;
A
#
# COMPACT_ATOMS: atom_id res chain seq x y z
N SER A 1 -28.40 -28.16 -68.65
CA SER A 1 -28.23 -26.91 -67.90
C SER A 1 -26.84 -26.37 -68.20
N LYS A 2 -26.78 -25.14 -68.76
CA LYS A 2 -25.69 -24.13 -68.76
C LYS A 2 -24.30 -24.54 -69.31
N GLU A 3 -23.88 -24.01 -70.47
CA GLU A 3 -23.15 -22.73 -70.72
C GLU A 3 -21.64 -22.88 -70.39
N GLU A 4 -20.74 -22.99 -71.38
CA GLU A 4 -19.98 -21.92 -72.11
C GLU A 4 -18.95 -21.22 -71.18
N GLU A 5 -17.64 -21.45 -71.31
CA GLU A 5 -16.61 -20.97 -72.28
C GLU A 5 -15.85 -19.70 -71.82
N ASN A 6 -14.50 -19.78 -71.94
CA ASN A 6 -13.49 -18.68 -72.05
C ASN A 6 -13.27 -17.73 -70.83
N GLU A 7 -12.12 -17.12 -70.56
CA GLU A 7 -10.95 -16.72 -71.38
C GLU A 7 -9.74 -16.31 -70.48
N LYS A 8 -8.52 -16.49 -71.02
CA LYS A 8 -7.25 -15.70 -70.96
C LYS A 8 -6.80 -14.79 -69.79
N GLY A 9 -5.46 -14.75 -69.63
CA GLY A 9 -4.59 -13.57 -69.34
C GLY A 9 -3.55 -13.86 -68.25
N LEU A 10 -2.22 -13.92 -68.49
CA LEU A 10 -1.24 -12.81 -68.62
C LEU A 10 -1.34 -11.86 -67.40
N GLU A 11 -0.30 -11.53 -66.61
CA GLU A 11 1.05 -11.01 -66.94
C GLU A 11 2.05 -11.20 -65.78
N ASP A 12 3.34 -11.18 -66.12
CA ASP A 12 4.53 -11.07 -65.28
C ASP A 12 4.74 -9.62 -64.76
N GLU A 13 5.26 -9.45 -63.53
CA GLU A 13 6.10 -8.33 -63.03
C GLU A 13 6.74 -8.87 -61.72
N GLU A 14 8.02 -9.19 -61.56
CA GLU A 14 9.31 -8.50 -61.74
C GLU A 14 9.54 -7.23 -60.87
N VAL A 15 10.57 -7.33 -60.02
CA VAL A 15 11.43 -6.28 -59.38
C VAL A 15 10.76 -5.41 -58.28
N GLN A 16 11.36 -4.98 -57.15
CA GLN A 16 12.73 -4.63 -56.75
C GLN A 16 13.02 -4.83 -55.26
N GLU A 17 14.26 -5.28 -55.00
CA GLU A 17 15.02 -5.07 -53.78
C GLU A 17 15.30 -3.57 -53.58
N SER A 18 15.25 -3.08 -52.35
CA SER A 18 15.90 -1.83 -51.97
C SER A 18 16.57 -1.99 -50.61
N ASP A 19 17.90 -2.09 -50.66
CA ASP A 19 18.82 -1.87 -49.56
C ASP A 19 18.60 -0.47 -48.94
N GLY A 20 18.55 -0.45 -47.62
CA GLY A 20 18.61 0.77 -46.81
C GLY A 20 19.74 0.63 -45.79
N GLU A 21 20.94 0.98 -46.22
CA GLU A 21 22.04 1.37 -45.34
C GLU A 21 21.61 2.66 -44.62
N ASP A 22 21.62 2.68 -43.29
CA ASP A 22 21.76 3.93 -42.55
C ASP A 22 22.85 3.79 -41.49
N SER A 23 23.80 4.70 -41.62
CA SER A 23 25.04 4.81 -40.89
C SER A 23 25.02 6.14 -40.17
N GLY A 24 25.21 6.12 -38.85
CA GLY A 24 25.40 7.32 -38.05
C GLY A 24 24.97 7.03 -36.62
N ASP A 25 25.64 7.47 -35.57
CA ASP A 25 26.79 8.34 -35.49
C ASP A 25 27.38 8.12 -34.10
N SER A 26 28.71 8.14 -34.06
CA SER A 26 29.53 8.09 -32.87
C SER A 26 29.34 9.34 -32.03
N SER A 27 29.15 9.18 -30.73
CA SER A 27 29.57 10.19 -29.76
C SER A 27 30.05 9.47 -28.51
N ASP A 28 31.37 9.33 -28.45
CA ASP A 28 32.16 9.08 -27.26
C ASP A 28 31.83 10.15 -26.21
N ASP A 29 31.10 9.79 -25.16
CA ASP A 29 31.02 10.59 -23.93
C ASP A 29 32.21 10.22 -23.03
N ASP A 30 33.19 11.12 -23.08
CA ASP A 30 34.35 11.26 -22.21
C ASP A 30 33.92 11.25 -20.73
N PHE A 31 33.99 10.09 -20.08
CA PHE A 31 33.87 9.96 -18.63
C PHE A 31 35.17 10.47 -17.99
N GLN A 32 35.22 11.77 -17.68
CA GLN A 32 36.29 12.35 -16.88
C GLN A 32 36.18 11.83 -15.44
N LEU A 33 37.04 10.87 -15.12
CA LEU A 33 37.39 10.49 -13.75
C LEU A 33 37.99 11.70 -13.05
N VAL A 34 37.19 12.36 -12.21
CA VAL A 34 37.71 13.31 -11.23
C VAL A 34 38.34 12.49 -10.11
N GLU A 35 39.67 12.54 -10.04
CA GLU A 35 40.45 12.07 -8.92
C GLU A 35 39.98 12.80 -7.65
N SER A 36 39.35 12.08 -6.72
CA SER A 36 39.07 12.58 -5.39
C SER A 36 40.38 12.57 -4.59
N GLU A 37 40.86 13.77 -4.32
CA GLU A 37 41.99 14.07 -3.44
C GLU A 37 41.71 13.65 -1.99
N ASP A 38 42.81 13.40 -1.29
CA ASP A 38 42.97 12.85 0.04
C ASP A 38 42.11 13.52 1.13
N TYR A 39 41.40 12.71 1.90
CA TYR A 39 40.95 13.05 3.24
C TYR A 39 41.82 12.31 4.26
N GLU A 40 42.84 13.02 4.76
CA GLU A 40 43.40 12.80 6.09
C GLU A 40 42.67 13.71 7.10
N GLU A 41 42.69 13.32 8.38
CA GLU A 41 42.13 13.95 9.61
C GLU A 41 40.94 13.16 10.19
N ASP A 42 40.88 12.79 11.46
CA ASP A 42 41.86 12.79 12.55
C ASP A 42 41.28 11.83 13.61
N GLU A 43 42.14 10.98 14.19
CA GLU A 43 41.82 10.23 15.40
C GLU A 43 41.89 11.20 16.59
N GLU A 44 40.77 11.47 17.28
CA GLU A 44 40.83 11.83 18.70
C GLU A 44 39.79 11.05 19.51
N LYS A 45 40.34 10.22 20.41
CA LYS A 45 39.71 9.64 21.58
C LYS A 45 39.22 10.77 22.49
N GLU A 46 38.11 10.58 23.20
CA GLU A 46 38.12 10.78 24.66
C GLU A 46 37.20 9.76 25.35
N GLU A 47 37.78 9.21 26.42
CA GLU A 47 37.18 8.39 27.45
C GLU A 47 36.36 9.33 28.36
N ASP A 48 35.19 8.92 28.84
CA ASP A 48 34.81 9.32 30.20
C ASP A 48 34.00 8.23 30.92
N GLU A 49 34.39 8.07 32.17
CA GLU A 49 33.98 7.06 33.12
C GLU A 49 32.78 7.55 33.95
N GLY A 50 31.94 6.61 34.38
CA GLY A 50 31.60 6.54 35.81
C GLY A 50 30.23 7.03 36.27
N GLY A 51 29.67 6.23 37.20
CA GLY A 51 28.69 6.65 38.21
C GLY A 51 27.29 6.07 38.01
N SER A 52 26.98 4.84 38.41
CA SER A 52 26.52 4.44 39.77
C SER A 52 25.49 5.39 40.41
N ASP A 53 24.24 4.95 40.58
CA ASP A 53 23.55 5.09 41.87
C ASP A 53 22.42 4.08 42.05
N GLU A 54 22.34 3.56 43.27
CA GLU A 54 21.45 2.51 43.74
C GLU A 54 20.09 3.09 44.18
N GLY A 55 19.00 2.32 44.05
CA GLY A 55 17.67 2.84 44.37
C GLY A 55 16.61 1.78 44.69
N SER A 56 16.85 1.01 45.75
CA SER A 56 15.89 0.31 46.62
C SER A 56 14.38 0.62 46.45
N GLY A 57 13.55 -0.41 46.31
CA GLY A 57 12.09 -0.30 46.46
C GLY A 57 11.34 -1.63 46.55
N SER A 58 11.34 -2.24 47.74
CA SER A 58 10.62 -3.48 48.10
C SER A 58 9.13 -3.26 48.39
N SER A 59 8.25 -4.18 47.98
CA SER A 59 7.14 -4.77 48.76
C SER A 59 6.31 -5.69 47.84
N ILE A 60 6.25 -7.01 48.04
CA ILE A 60 5.47 -7.78 49.02
C ILE A 60 3.95 -7.57 48.85
N ILE A 61 3.28 -8.54 48.22
CA ILE A 61 1.98 -9.13 48.60
C ILE A 61 1.93 -10.52 47.94
N GLU A 62 2.14 -11.58 48.71
CA GLU A 62 1.14 -12.37 49.44
C GLU A 62 0.39 -13.40 48.57
N SER A 63 0.64 -14.64 48.98
CA SER A 63 0.14 -15.93 48.56
C SER A 63 -1.37 -16.11 48.73
N GLY A 64 -2.00 -16.80 47.76
CA GLY A 64 -3.30 -17.45 47.90
C GLY A 64 -3.27 -18.83 47.23
N SER A 65 -3.30 -19.86 48.05
CA SER A 65 -3.30 -21.29 47.74
C SER A 65 -4.69 -21.92 47.80
N MET A 66 -4.84 -23.12 47.21
CA MET A 66 -5.88 -24.16 47.48
C MET A 66 -7.29 -23.89 46.93
N SER A 67 -8.08 -24.87 46.46
CA SER A 67 -7.95 -26.34 46.34
C SER A 67 -9.10 -26.93 45.48
N GLU A 68 -8.94 -28.20 45.09
CA GLU A 68 -9.97 -29.27 44.86
C GLU A 68 -10.96 -29.09 43.70
N GLU A 69 -10.86 -29.89 42.62
CA GLU A 69 -11.34 -31.28 42.47
C GLU A 69 -12.82 -31.49 42.81
N THR A 70 -13.63 -31.75 41.79
CA THR A 70 -14.73 -32.73 41.82
C THR A 70 -15.00 -33.25 40.42
N GLU A 71 -14.76 -34.55 40.24
CA GLU A 71 -15.31 -35.38 39.17
C GLU A 71 -16.77 -35.75 39.49
N GLN A 72 -17.63 -35.82 38.48
CA GLN A 72 -18.68 -36.84 38.41
C GLN A 72 -19.20 -37.00 36.97
N GLU A 73 -19.30 -38.26 36.59
CA GLU A 73 -19.68 -38.85 35.30
C GLU A 73 -21.20 -38.80 35.07
N ASP A 74 -21.62 -38.77 33.80
CA ASP A 74 -22.43 -39.82 33.12
C ASP A 74 -23.44 -39.30 32.08
N GLU A 75 -23.28 -39.90 30.89
CA GLU A 75 -24.29 -40.50 29.99
C GLU A 75 -25.25 -39.68 29.08
N GLU A 76 -25.05 -39.97 27.77
CA GLU A 76 -26.05 -40.38 26.75
C GLU A 76 -26.86 -39.32 25.96
N ALA A 77 -26.40 -39.14 24.71
CA ALA A 77 -27.12 -39.23 23.43
C ALA A 77 -28.51 -38.61 23.25
N SER A 78 -28.61 -37.67 22.29
CA SER A 78 -29.68 -37.70 21.28
C SER A 78 -29.28 -36.93 20.02
N GLU A 79 -29.61 -37.51 18.88
CA GLU A 79 -29.53 -36.95 17.54
C GLU A 79 -30.65 -35.93 17.35
N GLU A 80 -30.36 -34.73 16.87
CA GLU A 80 -31.36 -33.88 16.22
C GLU A 80 -30.72 -33.05 15.10
N GLU A 81 -31.28 -33.20 13.90
CA GLU A 81 -30.92 -32.43 12.71
C GLU A 81 -31.41 -30.98 12.86
N GLY A 82 -30.46 -30.04 12.92
CA GLY A 82 -30.73 -28.61 12.96
C GLY A 82 -30.33 -27.94 11.66
N SER A 83 -31.32 -27.47 10.92
CA SER A 83 -31.21 -26.52 9.81
C SER A 83 -30.41 -25.27 10.23
N VAL A 84 -29.37 -24.93 9.47
CA VAL A 84 -28.61 -23.68 9.63
C VAL A 84 -29.41 -22.55 8.96
N GLU A 85 -30.36 -21.99 9.71
CA GLU A 85 -30.89 -20.65 9.47
C GLU A 85 -30.28 -19.71 10.52
N GLY A 86 -29.78 -18.55 10.08
CA GLY A 86 -29.36 -17.45 10.95
C GLY A 86 -27.84 -17.39 11.18
N LEU A 87 -27.10 -16.91 10.18
CA LEU A 87 -25.89 -16.14 10.50
C LEU A 87 -26.39 -14.79 11.00
N GLU A 88 -26.35 -14.61 12.31
CA GLU A 88 -26.59 -13.33 12.96
C GLU A 88 -25.53 -12.36 12.42
N GLU A 89 -25.99 -11.34 11.69
CA GLU A 89 -25.19 -10.15 11.41
C GLU A 89 -24.81 -9.56 12.77
N GLU A 90 -23.58 -9.79 13.22
CA GLU A 90 -23.07 -9.06 14.37
C GLU A 90 -23.06 -7.58 13.99
N ASP A 91 -23.98 -6.83 14.60
CA ASP A 91 -24.12 -5.38 14.53
C ASP A 91 -22.77 -4.73 14.85
N ILE A 92 -22.05 -4.33 13.81
CA ILE A 92 -20.89 -3.46 13.92
C ILE A 92 -21.41 -2.09 14.36
N PRO A 93 -20.89 -1.49 15.45
CA PRO A 93 -21.32 -0.16 15.88
C PRO A 93 -21.04 0.85 14.76
N GLU A 94 -22.09 1.53 14.30
CA GLU A 94 -21.99 2.68 13.40
C GLU A 94 -21.30 3.84 14.16
N GLU A 95 -19.97 3.90 14.10
CA GLU A 95 -19.29 5.15 14.38
C GLU A 95 -19.63 6.14 13.28
N ASP A 96 -20.03 7.36 13.69
CA ASP A 96 -20.35 8.54 12.88
C ASP A 96 -19.14 8.91 11.99
N HIS A 97 -18.93 8.16 10.93
CA HIS A 97 -18.01 8.51 9.87
C HIS A 97 -18.82 9.21 8.79
N GLU A 98 -18.47 10.47 8.52
CA GLU A 98 -18.90 11.17 7.32
C GLU A 98 -18.89 10.24 6.10
N GLU A 99 -19.91 10.37 5.27
CA GLU A 99 -20.13 9.51 4.10
C GLU A 99 -18.99 9.74 3.10
N VAL A 100 -17.92 8.95 3.23
CA VAL A 100 -16.77 8.98 2.33
C VAL A 100 -17.23 8.45 0.97
N GLU A 101 -17.01 9.23 -0.09
CA GLU A 101 -17.33 8.81 -1.45
C GLU A 101 -16.36 7.71 -1.90
N TYR A 102 -16.91 6.54 -2.23
CA TYR A 102 -16.18 5.40 -2.77
C TYR A 102 -16.46 5.27 -4.27
N GLY A 103 -15.49 4.77 -5.04
CA GLY A 103 -15.69 4.48 -6.46
C GLY A 103 -16.64 3.28 -6.69
N GLU A 104 -17.02 3.03 -7.94
CA GLU A 104 -17.73 1.79 -8.30
C GLU A 104 -16.76 0.59 -8.24
N SER A 105 -17.24 -0.56 -7.74
CA SER A 105 -16.48 -1.81 -7.82
C SER A 105 -16.63 -2.46 -9.20
N SER A 106 -15.61 -3.20 -9.64
CA SER A 106 -15.67 -3.97 -10.89
C SER A 106 -16.05 -5.45 -10.66
N LEU A 107 -16.71 -5.76 -9.54
CA LEU A 107 -17.12 -7.12 -9.16
C LEU A 107 -18.55 -7.36 -9.62
N ASP A 108 -18.83 -8.57 -10.10
CA ASP A 108 -20.17 -8.96 -10.54
C ASP A 108 -21.03 -9.37 -9.34
N GLU A 109 -20.42 -10.03 -8.35
CA GLU A 109 -21.02 -10.39 -7.08
C GLU A 109 -20.06 -10.06 -5.93
N VAL A 110 -20.58 -9.52 -4.82
CA VAL A 110 -19.79 -9.24 -3.62
C VAL A 110 -20.24 -10.18 -2.51
N ASN A 111 -19.33 -11.02 -2.06
CA ASN A 111 -19.58 -12.04 -1.04
C ASN A 111 -19.22 -11.53 0.36
N GLN A 112 -18.21 -10.66 0.47
CA GLN A 112 -17.78 -10.05 1.72
C GLN A 112 -17.37 -8.60 1.53
N SER A 113 -17.64 -7.75 2.52
CA SER A 113 -17.10 -6.39 2.57
C SER A 113 -16.83 -5.94 4.00
N TYR A 114 -15.76 -5.18 4.19
CA TYR A 114 -15.38 -4.57 5.47
C TYR A 114 -14.52 -3.33 5.23
N LYS A 115 -14.18 -2.60 6.30
CA LYS A 115 -13.33 -1.40 6.24
C LYS A 115 -11.97 -1.68 6.87
N VAL A 116 -10.94 -1.06 6.31
CA VAL A 116 -9.57 -0.99 6.81
C VAL A 116 -9.17 0.49 6.82
N ASP A 117 -8.46 0.95 7.84
CA ASP A 117 -7.90 2.30 7.89
C ASP A 117 -6.38 2.21 7.92
N ALA A 118 -5.71 3.00 7.07
CA ALA A 118 -4.27 3.10 7.04
C ALA A 118 -3.90 4.58 6.95
N ASP A 119 -3.19 5.09 7.96
CA ASP A 119 -2.81 6.51 8.06
C ASP A 119 -3.99 7.47 7.80
N GLN A 120 -5.16 7.20 8.42
CA GLN A 120 -6.41 7.98 8.28
C GLN A 120 -7.08 7.89 6.90
N VAL A 121 -6.56 7.05 5.99
CA VAL A 121 -7.16 6.73 4.71
C VAL A 121 -8.11 5.53 4.89
N PRO A 122 -9.44 5.74 4.84
CA PRO A 122 -10.39 4.65 4.96
C PRO A 122 -10.50 3.93 3.62
N ALA A 123 -10.31 2.61 3.64
CA ALA A 123 -10.51 1.73 2.52
C ALA A 123 -11.67 0.76 2.81
N LYS A 124 -12.58 0.63 1.85
CA LYS A 124 -13.58 -0.44 1.81
C LYS A 124 -13.03 -1.61 1.01
N ILE A 125 -12.81 -2.72 1.69
CA ILE A 125 -12.44 -3.98 1.09
C ILE A 125 -13.71 -4.68 0.63
N MET A 126 -13.69 -5.24 -0.58
CA MET A 126 -14.75 -6.06 -1.15
C MET A 126 -14.12 -7.32 -1.75
N ILE A 127 -14.67 -8.47 -1.40
CA ILE A 127 -14.23 -9.76 -1.92
C ILE A 127 -15.41 -10.39 -2.64
N GLY A 128 -15.19 -10.80 -3.88
CA GLY A 128 -16.19 -11.54 -4.61
C GLY A 128 -15.80 -11.92 -6.02
N ASP A 129 -16.79 -12.39 -6.76
CA ASP A 129 -16.59 -13.01 -8.06
C ASP A 129 -16.62 -11.99 -9.20
N LYS A 130 -15.86 -12.32 -10.25
CA LYS A 130 -15.84 -11.62 -11.53
C LYS A 130 -15.95 -12.65 -12.64
N ASP A 131 -16.88 -12.48 -13.57
CA ASP A 131 -17.30 -13.50 -14.56
C ASP A 131 -16.13 -14.09 -15.39
N ASP A 132 -15.08 -13.29 -15.62
CA ASP A 132 -13.89 -13.66 -16.40
C ASP A 132 -12.72 -14.20 -15.54
N GLU A 133 -12.90 -14.35 -14.23
CA GLU A 133 -11.86 -14.77 -13.28
C GLU A 133 -12.24 -16.09 -12.58
N TYR A 134 -11.25 -16.96 -12.38
CA TYR A 134 -11.47 -18.27 -11.74
C TYR A 134 -11.33 -18.25 -10.22
N VAL A 135 -10.90 -17.11 -9.67
CA VAL A 135 -10.62 -16.91 -8.26
C VAL A 135 -11.34 -15.65 -7.79
N PRO A 136 -11.80 -15.58 -6.52
CA PRO A 136 -12.36 -14.37 -5.97
C PRO A 136 -11.36 -13.22 -6.03
N ILE A 137 -11.85 -12.04 -6.38
CA ILE A 137 -11.05 -10.82 -6.46
C ILE A 137 -11.15 -10.07 -5.13
N TYR A 138 -9.99 -9.77 -4.57
CA TYR A 138 -9.84 -8.87 -3.44
C TYR A 138 -9.71 -7.44 -3.97
N PHE A 139 -10.76 -6.64 -3.80
CA PHE A 139 -10.86 -5.29 -4.35
C PHE A 139 -10.74 -4.24 -3.24
N ILE A 140 -9.78 -3.33 -3.39
CA ILE A 140 -9.59 -2.17 -2.50
C ILE A 140 -10.33 -0.97 -3.09
N ASN A 141 -11.23 -0.38 -2.33
CA ASN A 141 -11.90 0.85 -2.70
C ASN A 141 -11.59 1.95 -1.68
N ARG A 142 -10.89 3.00 -2.10
CA ARG A 142 -10.46 4.11 -1.24
C ARG A 142 -10.67 5.44 -1.94
N PRO A 143 -10.74 6.56 -1.20
CA PRO A 143 -10.59 7.88 -1.78
C PRO A 143 -9.27 7.99 -2.53
N GLN A 144 -9.35 8.41 -3.79
CA GLN A 144 -8.20 8.62 -4.66
C GLN A 144 -8.14 10.08 -5.09
N ILE A 145 -6.93 10.59 -5.28
CA ILE A 145 -6.73 11.95 -5.80
C ILE A 145 -7.12 11.97 -7.29
N SER A 146 -8.07 12.83 -7.65
CA SER A 146 -8.52 12.93 -9.03
C SER A 146 -7.45 13.50 -9.96
N LEU A 147 -7.41 13.03 -11.21
CA LEU A 147 -6.56 13.59 -12.28
C LEU A 147 -6.79 15.10 -12.50
N GLY A 148 -8.01 15.59 -12.26
CA GLY A 148 -8.34 17.01 -12.42
C GLY A 148 -7.57 17.93 -11.46
N THR A 149 -7.05 17.39 -10.36
CA THR A 149 -6.30 18.09 -9.32
C THR A 149 -4.81 17.77 -9.31
N GLU A 150 -4.31 16.99 -10.28
CA GLU A 150 -2.93 16.50 -10.32
C GLU A 150 -1.89 17.64 -10.22
N ALA A 151 -2.03 18.70 -11.01
CA ALA A 151 -1.10 19.83 -10.98
C ALA A 151 -1.05 20.55 -9.61
N PHE A 152 -2.15 20.56 -8.87
CA PHE A 152 -2.21 21.14 -7.52
C PHE A 152 -1.47 20.23 -6.53
N VAL A 153 -1.73 18.93 -6.61
CA VAL A 153 -1.09 17.92 -5.75
C VAL A 153 0.41 17.82 -6.03
N ASP A 154 0.83 17.86 -7.29
CA ASP A 154 2.24 17.94 -7.69
C ASP A 154 2.94 19.18 -7.11
N ASN A 155 2.23 20.31 -7.04
CA ASN A 155 2.78 21.52 -6.42
C ASN A 155 3.03 21.32 -4.92
N ILE A 156 2.11 20.65 -4.21
CA ILE A 156 2.26 20.31 -2.81
C ILE A 156 3.45 19.36 -2.63
N ARG A 157 3.49 18.24 -3.37
CA ARG A 157 4.59 17.27 -3.28
C ARG A 157 5.94 17.94 -3.45
N LYS A 158 6.07 18.80 -4.47
CA LYS A 158 7.31 19.55 -4.71
C LYS A 158 7.73 20.41 -3.52
N ARG A 159 6.81 21.16 -2.92
CA ARG A 159 7.13 22.01 -1.77
C ARG A 159 7.51 21.20 -0.55
N VAL A 160 6.84 20.07 -0.30
CA VAL A 160 7.15 19.18 0.81
C VAL A 160 8.56 18.62 0.65
N ILE A 161 8.91 18.10 -0.53
CA ILE A 161 10.25 17.60 -0.83
C ILE A 161 11.33 18.68 -0.67
N GLU A 162 11.02 19.94 -1.03
CA GLU A 162 11.95 21.07 -0.87
C GLU A 162 12.17 21.49 0.60
N ASN A 163 11.19 21.23 1.49
CA ASN A 163 11.18 21.74 2.85
C ASN A 163 11.49 20.68 3.93
N VAL A 164 11.32 19.38 3.63
CA VAL A 164 11.60 18.33 4.61
C VAL A 164 13.10 18.03 4.65
N GLU A 165 13.70 18.27 5.82
CA GLU A 165 15.10 17.93 6.09
C GLU A 165 15.21 16.53 6.72
N LEU A 166 15.91 15.63 6.01
CA LEU A 166 16.18 14.26 6.43
C LEU A 166 17.67 14.08 6.78
N THR A 167 17.95 13.34 7.85
CA THR A 167 19.31 12.92 8.22
C THR A 167 19.72 11.67 7.44
N ARG A 168 21.01 11.28 7.50
CA ARG A 168 21.48 10.08 6.79
C ARG A 168 20.85 8.80 7.35
N GLU A 169 20.69 8.76 8.67
CA GLU A 169 20.13 7.62 9.38
C GLU A 169 18.69 7.34 8.91
N GLU A 170 17.89 8.40 8.75
CA GLU A 170 16.51 8.34 8.25
C GLU A 170 16.38 7.79 6.81
N PHE A 171 17.47 7.78 6.02
CA PHE A 171 17.47 7.16 4.69
C PHE A 171 17.89 5.68 4.70
N THR A 172 18.64 5.25 5.70
CA THR A 172 19.31 3.94 5.69
C THR A 172 18.73 2.96 6.70
N ASP A 173 18.08 3.45 7.74
CA ASP A 173 17.51 2.63 8.80
C ASP A 173 16.01 2.41 8.56
N SER A 174 15.60 1.15 8.48
CA SER A 174 14.19 0.77 8.34
C SER A 174 13.35 1.17 9.56
N ASP A 175 13.97 1.28 10.74
CA ASP A 175 13.27 1.62 11.98
C ASP A 175 12.87 3.11 12.02
N GLU A 176 13.48 3.95 11.16
CA GLU A 176 13.20 5.39 11.07
C GLU A 176 12.06 5.76 10.11
N ILE A 177 11.45 4.78 9.41
CA ILE A 177 10.38 5.05 8.44
C ILE A 177 9.19 5.80 9.06
N GLY A 178 8.87 5.52 10.33
CA GLY A 178 7.83 6.24 11.06
C GLY A 178 8.19 7.71 11.31
N THR A 179 9.46 7.99 11.60
CA THR A 179 9.98 9.36 11.75
C THR A 179 9.86 10.12 10.43
N VAL A 180 10.24 9.49 9.31
CA VAL A 180 10.13 10.07 7.96
C VAL A 180 8.68 10.36 7.61
N LYS A 181 7.78 9.39 7.74
CA LYS A 181 6.32 9.57 7.49
C LYS A 181 5.79 10.77 8.29
N ARG A 182 6.10 10.85 9.58
CA ARG A 182 5.66 11.95 10.45
C ARG A 182 6.15 13.32 9.97
N LYS A 183 7.44 13.46 9.63
CA LYS A 183 7.98 14.73 9.12
C LYS A 183 7.30 15.19 7.83
N PHE A 184 7.05 14.25 6.92
CA PHE A 184 6.30 14.55 5.71
C PHE A 184 4.85 14.92 6.03
N SER A 185 4.18 14.22 6.94
CA SER A 185 2.80 14.53 7.33
C SER A 185 2.67 15.95 7.88
N GLU A 186 3.57 16.34 8.79
CA GLU A 186 3.60 17.68 9.39
C GLU A 186 3.81 18.78 8.32
N GLU A 187 4.69 18.56 7.33
CA GLU A 187 4.90 19.55 6.27
C GLU A 187 3.76 19.55 5.24
N VAL A 188 3.15 18.42 4.91
CA VAL A 188 1.95 18.36 4.05
C VAL A 188 0.79 19.11 4.69
N GLU A 189 0.51 18.85 5.97
CA GLU A 189 -0.55 19.51 6.74
C GLU A 189 -0.38 21.03 6.69
N LYS A 190 0.84 21.52 6.95
CA LYS A 190 1.17 22.95 6.84
C LYS A 190 0.95 23.52 5.43
N GLN A 191 1.35 22.80 4.38
CA GLN A 191 1.09 23.26 3.00
C GLN A 191 -0.41 23.29 2.67
N LEU A 192 -1.18 22.34 3.20
CA LEU A 192 -2.62 22.29 3.00
C LEU A 192 -3.33 23.41 3.77
N ASP A 193 -2.95 23.69 5.01
CA ASP A 193 -3.50 24.80 5.79
C ASP A 193 -3.26 26.16 5.12
N ASP A 194 -2.10 26.34 4.50
CA ASP A 194 -1.77 27.56 3.76
C ASP A 194 -2.59 27.72 2.46
N LEU A 195 -2.90 26.61 1.78
CA LEU A 195 -3.57 26.61 0.47
C LEU A 195 -5.10 26.47 0.56
N LEU A 196 -5.60 25.76 1.57
CA LEU A 196 -6.97 25.35 1.78
C LEU A 196 -7.42 25.56 3.25
N PRO A 197 -7.35 26.78 3.79
CA PRO A 197 -7.60 27.05 5.23
C PRO A 197 -9.02 26.74 5.70
N ASP A 198 -9.99 26.73 4.78
CA ASP A 198 -11.41 26.49 5.06
C ASP A 198 -11.87 25.10 4.59
N SER A 199 -10.94 24.15 4.33
CA SER A 199 -11.31 22.79 3.94
C SER A 199 -11.89 22.00 5.11
N ASP A 200 -12.71 21.01 4.78
CA ASP A 200 -13.14 20.01 5.73
C ASP A 200 -11.93 19.25 6.31
N GLU A 201 -11.91 19.06 7.63
CA GLU A 201 -10.75 18.49 8.33
C GLU A 201 -10.58 17.01 8.00
N ARG A 202 -11.68 16.25 7.92
CA ARG A 202 -11.64 14.83 7.55
C ARG A 202 -11.12 14.64 6.14
N ALA A 203 -11.59 15.45 5.18
CA ALA A 203 -11.08 15.43 3.82
C ALA A 203 -9.57 15.80 3.75
N LYS A 204 -9.12 16.72 4.61
CA LYS A 204 -7.70 17.10 4.71
C LYS A 204 -6.86 15.95 5.25
N GLU A 205 -7.27 15.31 6.34
CA GLU A 205 -6.63 14.12 6.91
C GLU A 205 -6.49 12.99 5.87
N ILE A 206 -7.57 12.70 5.14
CA ILE A 206 -7.56 11.70 4.06
C ILE A 206 -6.55 12.10 2.98
N LEU A 207 -6.52 13.37 2.56
CA LEU A 207 -5.58 13.85 1.56
C LEU A 207 -4.12 13.77 2.04
N ILE A 208 -3.87 14.09 3.32
CA ILE A 208 -2.56 13.93 3.95
C ILE A 208 -2.14 12.46 3.87
N GLY A 209 -2.97 11.53 4.35
CA GLY A 209 -2.67 10.10 4.33
C GLY A 209 -2.37 9.59 2.91
N ASN A 210 -3.18 9.97 1.92
CA ASN A 210 -2.95 9.65 0.51
C ASN A 210 -1.58 10.15 0.02
N LEU A 211 -1.26 11.41 0.30
CA LEU A 211 0.02 12.02 -0.09
C LEU A 211 1.22 11.34 0.57
N ILE A 212 1.09 10.87 1.80
CA ILE A 212 2.15 10.16 2.53
C ILE A 212 2.38 8.77 1.96
N HIS A 213 1.30 8.03 1.66
CA HIS A 213 1.38 6.73 0.99
C HIS A 213 2.12 6.85 -0.36
N ASP A 214 1.85 7.91 -1.12
CA ASP A 214 2.45 8.13 -2.44
C ASP A 214 3.90 8.62 -2.40
N MET A 215 4.26 9.50 -1.45
CA MET A 215 5.59 10.14 -1.43
C MET A 215 6.66 9.31 -0.72
N VAL A 216 6.31 8.65 0.38
CA VAL A 216 7.27 7.97 1.26
C VAL A 216 6.83 6.56 1.66
N GLY A 217 5.56 6.23 1.44
CA GLY A 217 5.02 4.89 1.67
C GLY A 217 5.11 3.98 0.46
N LEU A 218 4.33 2.90 0.52
CA LEU A 218 4.21 1.89 -0.55
C LEU A 218 2.91 2.07 -1.37
N GLY A 219 2.34 3.27 -1.41
CA GLY A 219 1.08 3.54 -2.12
C GLY A 219 -0.08 2.71 -1.57
N ASP A 220 -0.88 2.11 -2.47
CA ASP A 220 -2.02 1.26 -2.11
C ASP A 220 -1.63 0.02 -1.27
N VAL A 221 -0.37 -0.41 -1.31
CA VAL A 221 0.10 -1.55 -0.51
C VAL A 221 0.06 -1.24 0.99
N GLU A 222 0.14 0.02 1.39
CA GLU A 222 0.01 0.44 2.81
C GLU A 222 -1.33 -0.02 3.41
N ILE A 223 -2.40 -0.01 2.61
CA ILE A 223 -3.73 -0.47 3.06
C ILE A 223 -3.73 -1.97 3.26
N LEU A 224 -3.10 -2.73 2.35
CA LEU A 224 -3.00 -4.18 2.45
C LEU A 224 -2.16 -4.59 3.67
N LEU A 225 -1.08 -3.86 3.97
CA LEU A 225 -0.23 -4.13 5.13
C LEU A 225 -0.91 -3.83 6.47
N ASN A 226 -1.92 -2.95 6.47
CA ASN A 226 -2.73 -2.63 7.65
C ASN A 226 -3.98 -3.51 7.78
N ASP A 227 -4.24 -4.43 6.83
CA ASP A 227 -5.38 -5.34 6.94
C ASP A 227 -5.03 -6.58 7.78
N PRO A 228 -5.61 -6.75 8.98
CA PRO A 228 -5.35 -7.91 9.84
C PRO A 228 -5.91 -9.23 9.30
N ARG A 229 -6.75 -9.21 8.25
CA ARG A 229 -7.34 -10.41 7.63
C ARG A 229 -6.47 -11.00 6.53
N LEU A 230 -5.39 -10.34 6.15
CA LEU A 230 -4.41 -10.87 5.20
C LEU A 230 -3.28 -11.58 5.94
N GLU A 231 -2.99 -12.81 5.55
CA GLU A 231 -1.83 -13.56 6.08
C GLU A 231 -0.61 -13.43 5.18
N GLU A 232 -0.83 -13.35 3.86
CA GLU A 232 0.24 -13.30 2.87
C GLU A 232 -0.10 -12.33 1.73
N LEU A 233 0.93 -11.62 1.28
CA LEU A 233 0.91 -10.70 0.14
C LEU A 233 2.05 -11.08 -0.80
N VAL A 234 1.74 -11.34 -2.07
CA VAL A 234 2.73 -11.70 -3.10
C VAL A 234 2.64 -10.73 -4.27
N ILE A 235 3.70 -9.94 -4.44
CA ILE A 235 3.89 -9.02 -5.56
C ILE A 235 5.00 -9.60 -6.44
N ASN A 236 4.63 -10.13 -7.61
CA ASN A 236 5.59 -10.76 -8.52
C ASN A 236 6.24 -9.75 -9.47
N SER A 237 5.43 -8.86 -10.05
CA SER A 237 5.88 -7.85 -11.02
C SER A 237 4.93 -6.66 -11.07
N ALA A 238 5.37 -5.56 -11.70
CA ALA A 238 4.57 -4.35 -11.83
C ALA A 238 3.42 -4.47 -12.85
N ASP A 239 3.48 -5.45 -13.75
CA ASP A 239 2.50 -5.67 -14.81
C ASP A 239 1.48 -6.76 -14.45
N GLU A 240 1.63 -7.40 -13.29
CA GLU A 240 0.75 -8.46 -12.79
C GLU A 240 -0.01 -8.01 -11.55
N PRO A 241 -1.25 -8.49 -11.34
CA PRO A 241 -1.99 -8.20 -10.13
C PRO A 241 -1.29 -8.82 -8.91
N THR A 242 -1.45 -8.14 -7.78
CA THR A 242 -0.99 -8.62 -6.47
C THR A 242 -1.88 -9.77 -5.99
N TRP A 243 -1.25 -10.84 -5.51
CA TRP A 243 -1.94 -11.97 -4.91
C TRP A 243 -1.97 -11.83 -3.40
N VAL A 244 -3.11 -12.18 -2.81
CA VAL A 244 -3.30 -12.16 -1.35
C VAL A 244 -3.82 -13.50 -0.87
N TYR A 245 -3.43 -13.87 0.34
CA TYR A 245 -4.09 -14.93 1.09
C TYR A 245 -4.91 -14.29 2.21
N HIS A 246 -6.23 -14.49 2.15
CA HIS A 246 -7.21 -13.98 3.10
C HIS A 246 -7.70 -15.10 4.03
N GLN A 247 -7.87 -14.78 5.30
CA GLN A 247 -8.35 -15.69 6.36
C GLN A 247 -9.79 -16.21 6.14
#